data_AF-A0A381L022-F1
#
_entry.id   AF-A0A381L022-F1
#
_cell.length_a   1.000
_cell.length_b   1.000
_cell.length_c   1.000
_cell.angle_alpha   90.00
_cell.angle_beta   90.00
_cell.angle_gamma   90.00
#
_symmetry.space_group_name_H-M   'P 1'
#
loop_
_entity.id
_entity.type
_entity.pdbx_description
1 polymer ?
#
loop_
_entity_poly.entity_id
_entity_poly.type
_entity_poly.pdbx_seq_one_letter_code
_entity_poly.pdbx_strand_id
1 'polypeptide(L)'
;MCSIELHCTLCPKNPKFSDVSHLLTHMSSKGHLAHRFKLQIRSQSEVEAKERLENFDFWYHKNNLDSLLSDRLATKEQKKGR
;
A
#
# COMPACT_ATOMS: atom_id res chain seq x y z
N MET A 1 10.15 2.09 21.03
CA MET A 1 10.29 1.71 19.61
C MET A 1 8.90 1.75 18.98
N CYS A 2 8.67 2.63 18.02
CA CYS A 2 7.35 2.73 17.37
C CYS A 2 7.17 1.52 16.46
N SER A 3 6.39 0.53 16.89
CA SER A 3 5.96 -0.59 16.06
C SER A 3 5.02 -0.06 14.99
N ILE A 4 5.55 0.19 13.80
CA ILE A 4 4.74 0.45 12.60
C ILE A 4 3.87 -0.79 12.41
N GLU A 5 2.55 -0.64 12.50
CA GLU A 5 1.62 -1.74 12.24
C GLU A 5 1.63 -2.02 10.74
N LEU A 6 2.49 -2.91 10.26
CA LEU A 6 2.65 -3.28 8.86
C LEU A 6 1.46 -4.12 8.38
N HIS A 7 0.28 -3.52 8.26
CA HIS A 7 -0.95 -4.18 7.82
C HIS A 7 -1.57 -3.50 6.60
N CYS A 8 -2.16 -4.26 5.70
CA CYS A 8 -2.88 -3.69 4.56
C CYS A 8 -4.39 -3.64 4.84
N THR A 9 -4.92 -2.47 5.18
CA THR A 9 -6.37 -2.30 5.44
C THR A 9 -7.22 -2.23 4.17
N LEU A 10 -6.59 -2.00 3.02
CA LEU A 10 -7.23 -2.06 1.70
C LEU A 10 -7.61 -3.47 1.26
N CYS A 11 -6.88 -4.48 1.72
CA CYS A 11 -7.16 -5.86 1.37
C CYS A 11 -8.18 -6.47 2.34
N PRO A 12 -9.14 -7.27 1.84
CA PRO A 12 -10.26 -7.81 2.63
C PRO A 12 -9.81 -8.84 3.67
N LYS A 13 -8.58 -9.34 3.54
CA LYS A 13 -7.96 -10.27 4.48
C LYS A 13 -7.12 -9.57 5.56
N ASN A 14 -7.05 -8.23 5.54
CA ASN A 14 -6.22 -7.42 6.43
C ASN A 14 -4.85 -8.06 6.71
N PRO A 15 -4.06 -8.42 5.67
CA PRO A 15 -2.84 -9.16 5.88
C PRO A 15 -1.90 -8.34 6.74
N LYS A 16 -1.41 -8.98 7.81
CA LYS A 16 -0.38 -8.44 8.69
C LYS A 16 0.97 -8.94 8.20
N PHE A 17 1.95 -8.06 8.18
CA PHE A 17 3.32 -8.34 7.79
C PHE A 17 4.23 -8.10 9.00
N SER A 18 5.30 -8.87 9.10
CA SER A 18 6.34 -8.62 10.12
C SER A 18 7.42 -7.68 9.60
N ASP A 19 7.55 -7.56 8.27
CA ASP A 19 8.60 -6.80 7.60
C ASP A 19 8.06 -5.88 6.51
N VAL A 20 8.67 -4.71 6.41
CA VAL A 20 8.40 -3.71 5.37
C VAL A 20 8.58 -4.33 3.98
N SER A 21 9.64 -5.11 3.74
CA SER A 21 9.89 -5.77 2.44
C SER A 21 8.73 -6.63 1.94
N HIS A 22 8.07 -7.37 2.83
CA HIS A 22 6.91 -8.19 2.47
C HIS A 22 5.69 -7.31 2.16
N LEU A 23 5.45 -6.28 2.97
CA LEU A 23 4.41 -5.29 2.73
C LEU A 23 4.60 -4.58 1.38
N LEU A 24 5.81 -4.10 1.07
CA LEU A 24 6.14 -3.47 -0.21
C LEU A 24 5.85 -4.42 -1.38
N THR A 25 6.19 -5.71 -1.24
CA THR A 25 5.94 -6.72 -2.28
C THR A 25 4.44 -6.98 -2.47
N HIS A 26 3.70 -6.99 -1.37
CA HIS A 26 2.25 -7.07 -1.39
C HIS A 26 1.60 -5.85 -2.06
N MET A 27 2.07 -4.64 -1.79
CA MET A 27 1.55 -3.40 -2.38
C MET A 27 1.76 -3.37 -3.90
N SER A 28 2.86 -3.94 -4.40
CA SER A 28 3.09 -4.14 -5.84
C SER A 28 2.37 -5.37 -6.42
N SER A 29 1.61 -6.13 -5.63
CA SER A 29 0.96 -7.35 -6.09
C SER A 29 -0.34 -7.05 -6.84
N LYS A 30 -0.60 -7.81 -7.91
CA LYS A 30 -1.81 -7.66 -8.75
C LYS A 30 -3.11 -7.72 -7.95
N GLY A 31 -3.17 -8.57 -6.92
CA GLY A 31 -4.36 -8.71 -6.07
C GLY A 31 -4.66 -7.44 -5.27
N HIS A 32 -3.63 -6.78 -4.73
CA HIS A 32 -3.78 -5.51 -4.01
C HIS A 32 -4.21 -4.40 -4.96
N LEU A 33 -3.52 -4.25 -6.09
CA LEU A 33 -3.81 -3.22 -7.10
C LEU A 33 -5.25 -3.34 -7.63
N ALA A 34 -5.70 -4.56 -7.94
CA ALA A 34 -7.06 -4.80 -8.40
C ALA A 34 -8.10 -4.42 -7.34
N HIS A 35 -7.82 -4.70 -6.05
CA HIS A 35 -8.74 -4.35 -4.97
C HIS A 35 -8.79 -2.84 -4.73
N ARG A 36 -7.63 -2.19 -4.66
CA ARG A 36 -7.50 -0.74 -4.55
C ARG A 36 -8.26 -0.04 -5.68
N PHE A 37 -8.07 -0.49 -6.91
CA PHE A 37 -8.74 0.09 -8.07
C PHE A 37 -10.27 -0.06 -7.97
N LYS A 38 -10.77 -1.26 -7.65
CA LYS A 38 -12.21 -1.47 -7.44
C LYS A 38 -12.77 -0.59 -6.32
N LEU A 39 -12.05 -0.45 -5.22
CA LEU A 39 -12.46 0.39 -4.10
C LEU A 39 -12.44 1.87 -4.48
N GLN A 40 -11.46 2.32 -5.26
CA GLN A 40 -11.37 3.68 -5.79
C GLN A 40 -12.55 4.00 -6.70
N ILE A 41 -12.91 3.11 -7.62
CA ILE A 41 -14.09 3.30 -8.45
C ILE A 41 -15.35 3.39 -7.59
N ARG A 42 -15.51 2.50 -6.59
CA ARG A 42 -16.64 2.52 -5.65
C ARG A 42 -16.68 3.79 -4.80
N SER A 43 -15.53 4.32 -4.39
CA SER A 43 -15.43 5.53 -3.56
C SER A 43 -16.03 6.78 -4.20
N GLN A 44 -16.23 6.78 -5.52
CA GLN A 44 -16.91 7.86 -6.23
C GLN A 44 -18.42 7.87 -5.97
N SER A 45 -19.03 6.73 -5.66
CA SER A 45 -20.45 6.61 -5.31
C SER A 45 -20.67 6.36 -3.82
N GLU A 46 -19.73 5.68 -3.15
CA GLU A 46 -19.86 5.20 -1.78
C GLU A 46 -18.91 5.96 -0.85
N VAL A 47 -19.48 6.75 0.07
CA VAL A 47 -18.71 7.53 1.05
C VAL A 47 -17.87 6.62 1.96
N GLU A 48 -18.41 5.49 2.42
CA GLU A 48 -17.66 4.53 3.25
C GLU A 48 -16.41 3.99 2.55
N ALA A 49 -16.48 3.75 1.24
CA ALA A 49 -15.33 3.29 0.46
C ALA A 49 -14.27 4.40 0.34
N LYS A 50 -14.69 5.66 0.24
CA LYS A 50 -13.81 6.83 0.24
C LYS A 50 -13.10 6.97 1.58
N GLU A 51 -13.82 6.94 2.69
CA GLU A 51 -13.24 7.05 4.03
C GLU A 51 -12.20 5.95 4.31
N ARG A 52 -12.50 4.71 3.88
CA ARG A 52 -11.55 3.59 3.99
C ARG A 52 -10.28 3.82 3.16
N LEU A 53 -10.42 4.38 1.95
CA LEU A 53 -9.30 4.73 1.09
C LEU A 53 -8.46 5.85 1.70
N GLU A 54 -9.08 6.92 2.18
CA GLU A 54 -8.41 8.06 2.81
C GLU A 54 -7.69 7.65 4.10
N ASN A 55 -8.31 6.82 4.95
CA ASN A 55 -7.66 6.32 6.15
C ASN A 55 -6.47 5.41 5.82
N PHE A 56 -6.58 4.58 4.78
CA PHE A 56 -5.44 3.80 4.28
C PHE A 56 -4.33 4.71 3.74
N ASP A 57 -4.67 5.72 2.94
CA ASP A 57 -3.70 6.64 2.33
C ASP A 57 -2.97 7.46 3.40
N PHE A 58 -3.70 7.92 4.42
CA PHE A 58 -3.13 8.58 5.59
C PHE A 58 -2.16 7.68 6.35
N TRP A 59 -2.55 6.42 6.64
CA TRP A 59 -1.64 5.46 7.25
C TRP A 59 -0.43 5.18 6.34
N TYR A 60 -0.65 5.05 5.03
CA TYR A 60 0.40 4.77 4.07
C TYR A 60 1.46 5.89 4.04
N HIS A 61 1.02 7.14 4.01
CA HIS A 61 1.90 8.32 4.03
C HIS A 61 2.53 8.53 5.41
N LYS A 62 1.77 8.34 6.51
CA LYS A 62 2.27 8.47 7.89
C LYS A 62 3.40 7.48 8.19
N ASN A 63 3.37 6.30 7.56
CA ASN A 63 4.40 5.28 7.70
C ASN A 63 5.51 5.39 6.64
N ASN A 64 5.52 6.45 5.83
CA ASN A 64 6.51 6.71 4.78
C ASN A 64 6.62 5.54 3.77
N LEU A 65 5.52 4.85 3.51
CA LEU A 65 5.50 3.72 2.58
C LEU A 65 5.70 4.18 1.13
N ASP A 66 5.29 5.41 0.81
CA ASP A 66 5.60 6.12 -0.43
C ASP A 66 7.11 6.21 -0.66
N SER A 67 7.87 6.71 0.33
CA SER A 67 9.32 6.83 0.26
C SER A 67 9.98 5.46 0.14
N LEU A 68 9.52 4.47 0.90
CA LEU A 68 10.05 3.11 0.86
C LEU A 68 9.77 2.40 -0.48
N LEU A 69 8.58 2.60 -1.05
CA LEU A 69 8.25 2.08 -2.39
C LEU A 69 9.04 2.79 -3.48
N SER A 70 9.21 4.10 -3.37
CA SER A 70 9.96 4.92 -4.32
C SER A 70 11.44 4.53 -4.32
N ASP A 71 12.05 4.37 -3.14
CA ASP A 71 13.43 3.88 -3.00
C ASP A 71 13.61 2.49 -3.64
N ARG A 72 12.63 1.60 -3.43
CA ARG A 72 12.63 0.26 -4.03
C ARG A 72 12.52 0.30 -5.56
N LEU A 73 11.69 1.19 -6.10
CA LEU A 73 11.55 1.42 -7.54
C LEU A 73 12.85 1.95 -8.13
N ALA A 74 13.41 3.00 -7.54
CA ALA A 74 14.68 3.59 -7.96
C ALA A 74 15.83 2.57 -7.93
N THR A 75 15.92 1.75 -6.88
CA THR A 75 16.92 0.68 -6.77
C THR A 75 16.75 -0.40 -7.86
N LYS A 76 15.52 -0.71 -8.26
CA LYS A 76 15.24 -1.64 -9.37
C LYS A 76 15.59 -1.05 -10.73
N GLU A 77 15.33 0.23 -10.95
CA GLU A 77 15.66 0.92 -12.21
C GLU A 77 17.17 1.06 -12.41
N GLN A 78 17.92 1.36 -11.35
CA GLN A 78 19.38 1.46 -11.42
C GLN A 78 20.08 0.14 -11.81
N LYS A 79 19.48 -1.02 -11.52
CA LYS A 79 20.02 -2.33 -11.94
C LYS A 79 19.71 -2.70 -13.38
N LYS A 80 18.79 -2.00 -14.05
CA LYS A 80 18.37 -2.31 -15.42
C LYS A 80 19.07 -1.43 -16.47
N GLY A 81 19.84 -0.43 -16.04
CA GLY A 81 20.55 0.53 -16.89
C GLY A 81 22.07 0.35 -16.96
N ARG A 82 22.61 -0.82 -16.62
CA ARG A 82 24.04 -1.13 -16.82
C ARG A 82 24.22 -2.30 -17.78
#